data_AF-A0A2E8P5R0-F1
#
_entry.id   AF-A0A2E8P5R0-F1
#
_cell.length_a   1.000
_cell.length_b   1.000
_cell.length_c   1.000
_cell.angle_alpha   90.00
_cell.angle_beta   90.00
_cell.angle_gamma   90.00
#
_symmetry.space_group_name_H-M   'P 1'
#
loop_
_entity.id
_entity.type
_entity.pdbx_description
1 polymer ?
#
loop_
_entity_poly.entity_id
_entity_poly.type
_entity_poly.pdbx_seq_one_letter_code
_entity_poly.pdbx_strand_id
1 'polypeptide(L)' 'MAEIEAACAQAADGLEPFADEDADAEFRKHLVTVLTKRAVATAAGISS' A
#
# COMPACT_ATOMS: atom_id res chain seq x y z
N MET A 1 9.67 -6.41 12.30
CA MET A 1 9.09 -5.47 11.31
C MET A 1 9.31 -5.91 9.87
N ALA A 2 10.45 -6.53 9.52
CA ALA A 2 10.73 -6.99 8.14
C ALA A 2 9.61 -7.86 7.53
N GLU A 3 9.01 -8.78 8.29
CA GLU A 3 7.90 -9.61 7.80
C GLU A 3 6.61 -8.80 7.52
N ILE A 4 6.31 -7.80 8.34
CA ILE A 4 5.18 -6.89 8.14
C ILE A 4 5.41 -6.04 6.89
N GLU A 5 6.63 -5.55 6.69
CA GLU A 5 6.98 -4.79 5.49
C GLU A 5 6.88 -5.62 4.21
N ALA A 6 7.36 -6.88 4.25
CA ALA A 6 7.23 -7.81 3.14
C ALA A 6 5.76 -8.10 2.81
N ALA A 7 4.91 -8.29 3.83
CA ALA A 7 3.47 -8.47 3.64
C ALA A 7 2.80 -7.23 3.03
N CYS A 8 3.13 -6.03 3.51
CA CYS A 8 2.58 -4.78 2.97
C CYS A 8 3.01 -4.52 1.51
N ALA A 9 4.19 -5.00 1.10
CA ALA A 9 4.67 -4.89 -0.28
C ALA A 9 3.83 -5.73 -1.27
N GLN A 10 3.20 -6.81 -0.79
CA GLN A 10 2.30 -7.65 -1.60
C GLN A 10 0.88 -7.10 -1.67
N ALA A 11 0.56 -5.98 -1.01
CA ALA A 11 -0.81 -5.50 -0.89
C ALA A 11 -1.46 -5.07 -2.23
N ALA A 12 -0.66 -4.81 -3.26
CA ALA A 12 -1.14 -4.49 -4.60
C ALA A 12 -1.27 -5.73 -5.51
N ASP A 13 -0.88 -6.92 -5.04
CA ASP A 13 -0.97 -8.15 -5.83
C ASP A 13 -2.43 -8.50 -6.13
N GLY A 14 -2.72 -8.82 -7.39
CA GLY A 14 -4.08 -9.10 -7.87
C GLY A 14 -5.01 -7.88 -7.98
N LEU A 15 -4.52 -6.65 -7.76
CA LEU A 15 -5.35 -5.45 -7.92
C LEU A 15 -5.35 -4.95 -9.37
N GLU A 16 -6.54 -4.69 -9.90
CA GLU A 16 -6.78 -4.05 -11.20
C GLU A 16 -7.46 -2.69 -11.01
N PRO A 17 -6.72 -1.63 -10.59
CA PRO A 17 -7.30 -0.32 -10.39
C PRO A 17 -7.54 0.38 -11.74
N PHE A 18 -8.62 1.16 -11.81
CA PHE A 18 -8.90 1.99 -12.98
C PHE A 18 -7.96 3.19 -13.05
N ALA A 19 -7.72 3.67 -14.28
CA ALA A 19 -6.99 4.90 -14.54
C ALA A 19 -7.97 6.01 -14.97
N ASP A 20 -7.68 7.24 -14.57
CA ASP A 20 -8.43 8.45 -14.95
C ASP A 20 -7.48 9.65 -15.01
N GLU A 21 -8.03 10.86 -15.19
CA GLU A 21 -7.25 12.11 -15.30
C GLU A 21 -6.41 12.44 -14.05
N ASP A 22 -6.80 11.94 -12.88
CA ASP A 22 -6.14 12.23 -11.61
C ASP A 22 -4.99 11.25 -11.34
N ALA A 23 -5.09 10.00 -11.80
CA ALA A 23 -4.05 9.00 -11.59
C ALA A 23 -4.16 7.74 -12.46
N ASP A 24 -3.00 7.27 -12.92
CA ASP A 24 -2.84 5.98 -13.59
C ASP A 24 -2.92 4.78 -12.63
N ALA A 25 -3.22 3.61 -13.23
CA ALA A 25 -3.33 2.34 -12.51
C ALA A 25 -2.06 1.97 -11.73
N GLU A 26 -0.88 2.20 -12.30
CA GLU A 26 0.40 1.92 -11.65
C GLU A 26 0.65 2.80 -10.41
N PHE A 27 0.29 4.10 -10.50
CA PHE A 27 0.34 4.98 -9.34
C PHE A 27 -0.59 4.50 -8.23
N ARG A 28 -1.81 4.06 -8.58
CA ARG A 28 -2.78 3.54 -7.60
C ARG A 28 -2.30 2.25 -6.94
N LYS A 29 -1.70 1.32 -7.70
CA LYS A 29 -1.04 0.13 -7.14
C LYS A 29 0.08 0.51 -6.18
N HIS A 30 0.93 1.45 -6.56
CA HIS A 30 1.97 1.94 -5.66
C HIS A 30 1.39 2.55 -4.38
N LEU A 31 0.36 3.39 -4.52
CA LEU A 31 -0.31 4.03 -3.40
C LEU A 31 -0.88 3.02 -2.40
N VAL A 32 -1.43 1.90 -2.88
CA VAL A 32 -1.93 0.81 -2.03
C VAL A 32 -0.82 0.24 -1.14
N THR A 33 0.38 0.02 -1.66
CA THR A 33 1.51 -0.47 -0.83
C THR A 33 1.88 0.53 0.28
N VAL A 34 1.90 1.82 -0.05
CA VAL A 34 2.25 2.90 0.89
C VAL A 34 1.19 3.05 1.98
N LEU A 35 -0.10 3.11 1.58
CA LEU A 35 -1.20 3.27 2.53
C LEU A 35 -1.34 2.06 3.44
N THR A 36 -1.15 0.84 2.91
CA THR A 36 -1.13 -0.38 3.71
C THR A 36 -0.05 -0.33 4.78
N LYS A 37 1.19 0.03 4.41
CA LYS A 37 2.29 0.17 5.36
C LYS A 37 1.98 1.18 6.47
N ARG A 38 1.37 2.33 6.11
CA ARG A 38 0.98 3.37 7.07
C ARG A 38 -0.12 2.87 8.02
N ALA A 39 -1.17 2.25 7.48
CA ALA A 39 -2.28 1.73 8.27
C ALA A 39 -1.80 0.68 9.30
N VAL A 40 -0.95 -0.26 8.87
CA VAL A 40 -0.40 -1.29 9.76
C VAL A 40 0.54 -0.69 10.82
N ALA A 41 1.40 0.26 10.45
CA ALA A 41 2.29 0.94 11.40
C ALA A 41 1.48 1.69 12.48
N THR A 42 0.40 2.36 12.08
CA THR A 42 -0.53 3.02 13.01
C THR A 42 -1.25 2.01 13.90
N ALA A 43 -1.79 0.93 13.33
CA ALA A 43 -2.48 -0.11 14.11
C ALA A 43 -1.54 -0.79 15.13
N ALA A 44 -0.26 -0.92 14.80
CA ALA A 44 0.76 -1.48 15.68
C ALA A 44 1.31 -0.47 16.71
N GLY A 45 0.91 0.81 16.65
CA GLY A 45 1.41 1.86 17.53
C GLY A 45 2.87 2.25 17.28
N ILE A 46 3.37 2.06 16.05
CA ILE A 46 4.77 2.30 15.66
C ILE A 46 4.90 3.62 14.85
N SER A 47 3.79 4.29 14.57
CA SER A 47 3.79 5.63 13.96
C SER A 47 4.01 6.70 15.02
N SER A 48 5.19 7.34 14.98
CA SER A 48 5.53 8.57 15.71
C SER A 48 4.92 9.81 15.05
#